data_AF-A0A397EYI1-F1
#
_entry.id   AF-A0A397EYI1-F1
#
_cell.length_a   1.000
_cell.length_b   1.000
_cell.length_c   1.000
_cell.angle_alpha   90.00
_cell.angle_beta   90.00
_cell.angle_gamma   90.00
#
_symmetry.space_group_name_H-M   'P 1'
#
loop_
_entity.id
_entity.type
_entity.pdbx_description
1 polymer ?
#
loop_
_entity_poly.entity_id
_entity_poly.type
_entity_poly.pdbx_seq_one_letter_code
_entity_poly.pdbx_strand_id
1 'polypeptide(L)'
;GFGCRKLFNDPAHQAFILRQANSAKYLLSVCTGAGFLAATGLLDGKRATTNKKAFREITSTYGTDFDIEWVPHARWVEHGRIWTSYGITAGMDMTHAFLARHFGSDRMQTVLEVMEYTPALDPSQDAFSYLTH
;
A
#
# COMPACT_ATOMS: atom_id res chain seq x y z
N GLY A 1 -11.43 -1.04 4.64
CA GLY A 1 -12.23 -0.44 5.74
C GLY A 1 -12.59 -1.48 6.78
N PHE A 2 -13.21 -1.09 7.91
CA PHE A 2 -13.53 -2.01 9.02
C PHE A 2 -14.31 -3.26 8.59
N GLY A 3 -15.32 -3.10 7.71
CA GLY A 3 -16.11 -4.23 7.21
C GLY A 3 -15.31 -5.27 6.42
N CYS A 4 -14.22 -4.87 5.76
CA CYS A 4 -13.39 -5.76 4.94
C CYS A 4 -12.42 -6.60 5.79
N ARG A 5 -12.17 -6.24 7.05
CA ARG A 5 -11.12 -6.88 7.86
C ARG A 5 -11.42 -8.32 8.21
N LYS A 6 -12.70 -8.68 8.30
CA LYS A 6 -13.17 -10.07 8.49
C LYS A 6 -12.72 -10.98 7.35
N LEU A 7 -12.41 -10.41 6.18
CA LEU A 7 -12.04 -11.15 4.98
C LEU A 7 -10.53 -11.35 4.86
N PHE A 8 -9.70 -10.79 5.74
CA PHE A 8 -8.25 -10.97 5.65
C PHE A 8 -7.86 -12.45 5.74
N ASN A 9 -8.51 -13.18 6.64
CA ASN A 9 -8.26 -14.60 6.90
C ASN A 9 -9.31 -15.50 6.25
N ASP A 10 -10.14 -14.97 5.34
CA ASP A 10 -11.08 -15.79 4.58
C ASP A 10 -10.33 -16.54 3.44
N PRO A 11 -10.33 -17.88 3.44
CA PRO A 11 -9.53 -18.64 2.47
C PRO A 11 -9.89 -18.38 1.02
N ALA A 12 -11.17 -18.11 0.72
CA ALA A 12 -11.61 -17.83 -0.64
C ALA A 12 -11.09 -16.46 -1.13
N HIS A 13 -11.09 -15.45 -0.27
CA HIS A 13 -10.51 -14.14 -0.57
C HIS A 13 -8.98 -14.22 -0.73
N GLN A 14 -8.29 -14.93 0.15
CA GLN A 14 -6.84 -15.13 0.04
C GLN A 14 -6.47 -15.85 -1.26
N ALA A 15 -7.18 -16.92 -1.60
CA ALA A 15 -6.96 -17.66 -2.83
C ALA A 15 -7.23 -16.79 -4.07
N PHE A 16 -8.25 -15.92 -4.03
CA PHE A 16 -8.49 -14.95 -5.09
C PHE A 16 -7.33 -13.97 -5.25
N ILE A 17 -6.85 -13.37 -4.15
CA ILE A 17 -5.74 -12.42 -4.17
C ILE A 17 -4.48 -13.09 -4.72
N LEU A 18 -4.13 -14.29 -4.26
CA LEU A 18 -2.97 -15.04 -4.74
C LEU A 18 -3.04 -15.34 -6.24
N ARG A 19 -4.23 -15.74 -6.75
CA ARG A 19 -4.42 -15.96 -8.20
C ARG A 19 -4.16 -14.69 -9.02
N GLN A 20 -4.70 -13.55 -8.60
CA GLN A 20 -4.45 -12.28 -9.29
C GLN A 20 -2.99 -11.84 -9.15
N ALA A 21 -2.40 -12.04 -7.97
CA ALA A 21 -1.02 -11.67 -7.69
C ALA A 21 -0.01 -12.44 -8.56
N ASN A 22 -0.30 -13.66 -8.97
CA ASN A 22 0.58 -14.46 -9.81
C ASN A 22 0.61 -14.00 -11.27
N SER A 23 -0.47 -13.42 -11.79
CA SER A 23 -0.53 -12.90 -13.17
C SER A 23 -0.20 -11.41 -13.28
N ALA A 24 -0.32 -10.66 -12.17
CA ALA A 24 -0.11 -9.22 -12.17
C ALA A 24 1.37 -8.83 -12.22
N LYS A 25 1.73 -7.96 -13.18
CA LYS A 25 3.09 -7.38 -13.27
C LYS A 25 3.43 -6.52 -12.05
N TYR A 26 2.46 -5.81 -11.49
CA TYR A 26 2.60 -4.97 -10.31
C TYR A 26 1.41 -5.14 -9.37
N LEU A 27 1.64 -4.96 -8.07
CA LEU A 27 0.61 -5.00 -7.03
C LEU A 27 0.66 -3.71 -6.24
N LEU A 28 -0.41 -2.93 -6.32
CA LEU A 28 -0.55 -1.68 -5.57
C LEU A 28 -1.65 -1.89 -4.52
N SER A 29 -1.39 -1.50 -3.28
CA SER A 29 -2.42 -1.48 -2.23
C SER A 29 -2.42 -0.15 -1.49
N VAL A 30 -3.61 0.24 -1.04
CA VAL A 30 -3.83 1.48 -0.31
C VAL A 30 -4.49 1.15 1.02
N CYS A 31 -4.07 1.84 2.08
CA CYS A 31 -4.74 1.75 3.38
C CYS A 31 -4.76 0.31 3.89
N THR A 32 -5.90 -0.20 4.32
CA THR A 32 -6.04 -1.58 4.83
C THR A 32 -5.77 -2.67 3.79
N GLY A 33 -5.56 -2.32 2.52
CA GLY A 33 -5.19 -3.27 1.47
C GLY A 33 -3.89 -4.02 1.77
N ALA A 34 -2.94 -3.38 2.47
CA ALA A 34 -1.71 -4.05 2.89
C ALA A 34 -1.96 -5.23 3.84
N GLY A 35 -3.04 -5.20 4.64
CA GLY A 35 -3.44 -6.33 5.50
C GLY A 35 -3.89 -7.56 4.69
N PHE A 36 -4.58 -7.35 3.57
CA PHE A 36 -4.91 -8.44 2.65
C PHE A 36 -3.67 -9.06 2.01
N LEU A 37 -2.69 -8.24 1.62
CA LEU A 37 -1.43 -8.75 1.08
C LEU A 37 -0.62 -9.48 2.17
N ALA A 38 -0.56 -8.94 3.39
CA ALA A 38 0.10 -9.57 4.53
C ALA A 38 -0.51 -10.95 4.84
N ALA A 39 -1.84 -11.05 4.92
CA ALA A 39 -2.55 -12.29 5.22
C ALA A 39 -2.31 -13.43 4.21
N THR A 40 -1.88 -13.10 2.99
CA THR A 40 -1.55 -14.07 1.94
C THR A 40 -0.07 -14.49 1.94
N GLY A 41 0.76 -13.93 2.82
CA GLY A 41 2.21 -14.11 2.80
C GLY A 41 2.94 -13.38 1.67
N LEU A 42 2.23 -12.63 0.80
CA LEU A 42 2.85 -11.90 -0.30
C LEU A 42 3.86 -10.85 0.17
N LEU A 43 3.72 -10.34 1.39
CA LEU A 43 4.62 -9.36 2.01
C LEU A 43 5.76 -9.98 2.83
N ASP A 44 5.82 -11.30 2.96
CA ASP A 44 6.87 -11.96 3.75
C ASP A 44 8.28 -11.67 3.17
N GLY A 45 9.21 -11.26 4.04
CA GLY A 45 10.55 -10.77 3.71
C GLY A 45 10.58 -9.40 3.01
N LYS A 46 9.52 -8.59 3.10
CA LYS A 46 9.39 -7.32 2.34
C LYS A 46 9.09 -6.13 3.23
N ARG A 47 9.35 -4.95 2.66
CA ARG A 47 9.03 -3.66 3.26
C ARG A 47 7.62 -3.25 2.86
N ALA A 48 6.83 -2.75 3.80
CA ALA A 48 5.45 -2.31 3.54
C ALA A 48 5.00 -1.20 4.49
N THR A 49 3.91 -0.52 4.14
CA THR A 49 3.20 0.40 5.05
C THR A 49 1.68 0.22 4.93
N THR A 50 0.95 0.78 5.88
CA THR A 50 -0.51 0.84 5.91
C THR A 50 -0.95 2.08 6.67
N ASN A 51 -2.16 2.58 6.44
CA ASN A 51 -2.69 3.77 7.13
C ASN A 51 -2.57 3.73 8.67
N LYS A 52 -2.31 4.90 9.30
CA LYS A 52 -2.25 5.12 10.77
C LYS A 52 -3.23 4.27 11.57
N LYS A 53 -4.51 4.38 11.22
CA LYS A 53 -5.64 3.88 12.03
C LYS A 53 -5.67 2.36 12.12
N ALA A 54 -5.05 1.67 11.16
CA ALA A 54 -4.99 0.21 11.14
C ALA A 54 -3.56 -0.32 11.32
N PHE A 55 -2.58 0.57 11.53
CA PHE A 55 -1.18 0.17 11.56
C PHE A 55 -0.89 -0.79 12.70
N ARG A 56 -1.16 -0.37 13.94
CA ARG A 56 -0.95 -1.24 15.12
C ARG A 56 -1.65 -2.59 14.98
N GLU A 57 -2.91 -2.59 14.57
CA GLU A 57 -3.68 -3.83 14.37
C GLU A 57 -3.06 -4.75 13.33
N ILE A 58 -2.79 -4.26 12.11
CA ILE A 58 -2.26 -5.08 11.01
C ILE A 58 -0.84 -5.57 11.35
N THR A 59 0.00 -4.70 11.90
CA THR A 59 1.39 -5.05 12.24
C THR A 59 1.47 -6.04 13.39
N SER A 60 0.63 -5.91 14.42
CA SER A 60 0.57 -6.89 15.50
C SER A 60 0.01 -8.23 15.04
N THR A 61 -0.99 -8.26 14.14
CA THR A 61 -1.56 -9.51 13.64
C THR A 61 -0.62 -10.27 12.73
N TYR A 62 0.12 -9.59 11.86
CA TYR A 62 0.94 -10.25 10.84
C TYR A 62 2.45 -10.16 11.08
N GLY A 63 2.90 -9.43 12.10
CA GLY A 63 4.32 -9.30 12.45
C GLY A 63 4.88 -10.46 13.26
N THR A 64 4.05 -11.39 13.73
CA THR A 64 4.51 -12.63 14.38
C THR A 64 4.70 -13.77 13.38
N ASP A 65 3.84 -13.82 12.36
CA ASP A 65 3.75 -14.94 11.43
C ASP A 65 4.57 -14.72 10.16
N PHE A 66 4.91 -13.46 9.86
CA PHE A 66 5.65 -13.06 8.65
C PHE A 66 6.73 -12.03 8.98
N ASP A 67 7.86 -12.11 8.26
CA ASP A 67 8.98 -11.17 8.38
C ASP A 67 8.73 -9.93 7.52
N ILE A 68 7.84 -9.04 7.98
CA ILE A 68 7.48 -7.81 7.27
C ILE A 68 8.13 -6.60 7.96
N GLU A 69 8.98 -5.87 7.24
CA GLU A 69 9.51 -4.58 7.70
C GLU A 69 8.45 -3.48 7.49
N TRP A 70 7.64 -3.25 8.52
CA TRP A 70 6.62 -2.21 8.51
C TRP A 70 7.22 -0.82 8.71
N VAL A 71 6.99 0.09 7.76
CA VAL A 71 7.50 1.47 7.78
C VAL A 71 6.40 2.44 8.22
N PRO A 72 6.35 2.86 9.50
CA PRO A 72 5.22 3.60 10.08
C PRO A 72 5.02 5.01 9.53
N HIS A 73 6.10 5.63 9.05
CA HIS A 73 6.09 7.04 8.62
C HIS A 73 6.02 7.23 7.12
N ALA A 74 6.13 6.16 6.31
CA ALA A 74 6.14 6.30 4.86
C ALA A 74 4.75 6.63 4.31
N ARG A 75 4.67 7.56 3.36
CA ARG A 75 3.49 7.77 2.50
C ARG A 75 3.24 6.53 1.65
N TRP A 76 4.30 6.01 1.04
CA TRP A 76 4.29 4.71 0.38
C TRP A 76 5.63 4.02 0.46
N VAL A 77 5.59 2.70 0.32
CA VAL A 77 6.77 1.84 0.25
C VAL A 77 6.70 1.03 -1.04
N GLU A 78 7.78 1.09 -1.80
CA GLU A 78 8.04 0.22 -2.95
C GLU A 78 9.00 -0.90 -2.52
N HIS A 79 8.62 -2.14 -2.79
CA HIS A 79 9.50 -3.30 -2.68
C HIS A 79 9.32 -4.19 -3.92
N GLY A 80 10.24 -4.04 -4.89
CA GLY A 80 10.15 -4.73 -6.17
C GLY A 80 8.86 -4.36 -6.91
N ARG A 81 8.01 -5.36 -7.18
CA ARG A 81 6.72 -5.15 -7.88
C ARG A 81 5.56 -4.75 -6.96
N ILE A 82 5.77 -4.74 -5.65
CA ILE A 82 4.71 -4.48 -4.66
C ILE A 82 4.88 -3.07 -4.10
N TRP A 83 3.79 -2.30 -4.16
CA TRP A 83 3.69 -0.94 -3.69
C TRP A 83 2.56 -0.86 -2.67
N THR A 84 2.85 -0.34 -1.50
CA THR A 84 1.87 -0.18 -0.42
C THR A 84 1.85 1.27 0.01
N SER A 85 0.65 1.84 0.19
CA SER A 85 0.51 3.22 0.66
C SER A 85 -0.28 3.34 1.96
N TYR A 86 -0.08 4.49 2.56
CA TYR A 86 -0.68 4.90 3.82
C TYR A 86 -2.18 5.21 3.68
N GLY A 87 -2.57 6.47 3.82
CA GLY A 87 -3.95 6.92 3.63
C GLY A 87 -4.34 7.08 2.15
N ILE A 88 -5.54 7.62 1.94
CA ILE A 88 -6.10 7.86 0.59
C ILE A 88 -5.20 8.80 -0.22
N THR A 89 -4.81 9.94 0.36
CA THR A 89 -3.96 10.94 -0.31
C THR A 89 -2.59 10.37 -0.64
N ALA A 90 -1.98 9.64 0.30
CA ALA A 90 -0.73 8.92 0.04
C ALA A 90 -0.88 7.84 -1.05
N GLY A 91 -2.06 7.24 -1.21
CA GLY A 91 -2.38 6.35 -2.33
C GLY A 91 -2.48 7.08 -3.67
N MET A 92 -3.00 8.30 -3.70
CA MET A 92 -3.01 9.14 -4.91
C MET A 92 -1.58 9.54 -5.29
N ASP A 93 -0.76 9.96 -4.33
CA ASP A 93 0.67 10.27 -4.53
C ASP A 93 1.44 9.05 -5.04
N MET A 94 1.25 7.89 -4.40
CA MET A 94 1.84 6.63 -4.83
C MET A 94 1.45 6.29 -6.27
N THR A 95 0.18 6.50 -6.64
CA THR A 95 -0.31 6.23 -7.99
C THR A 95 0.34 7.17 -9.01
N HIS A 96 0.46 8.46 -8.68
CA HIS A 96 1.18 9.41 -9.51
C HIS A 96 2.65 8.98 -9.69
N ALA A 97 3.35 8.66 -8.60
CA ALA A 97 4.75 8.23 -8.64
C ALA A 97 4.95 6.95 -9.47
N PHE A 98 4.05 5.98 -9.30
CA PHE A 98 4.03 4.74 -10.10
C PHE A 98 3.85 5.04 -11.59
N LEU A 99 2.85 5.87 -11.93
CA LEU A 99 2.56 6.17 -13.33
C LEU A 99 3.68 6.98 -13.99
N ALA A 100 4.22 8.00 -13.30
CA ALA A 100 5.34 8.78 -13.79
C ALA A 100 6.57 7.90 -14.08
N ARG A 101 6.86 6.94 -13.19
CA ARG A 101 7.98 6.00 -13.35
C ARG A 101 7.80 5.04 -14.53
N HIS A 102 6.59 4.57 -14.79
CA HIS A 102 6.35 3.52 -15.78
C HIS A 102 5.83 3.99 -17.13
N PHE A 103 5.25 5.20 -17.20
CA PHE A 103 4.63 5.75 -18.41
C PHE A 103 5.17 7.14 -18.81
N GLY A 104 6.12 7.70 -18.04
CA GLY A 104 6.76 8.97 -18.31
C GLY A 104 6.04 10.17 -17.69
N SER A 105 6.81 11.20 -17.31
CA SER A 105 6.32 12.42 -16.66
C SER A 105 5.39 13.26 -17.53
N ASP A 106 5.64 13.31 -18.84
CA ASP A 106 4.94 14.23 -19.75
C ASP A 106 3.45 13.89 -19.83
N ARG A 107 3.11 12.59 -19.81
CA ARG A 107 1.72 12.13 -19.79
C ARG A 107 1.03 12.42 -18.45
N MET A 108 1.78 12.54 -17.36
CA MET A 108 1.23 12.80 -16.04
C MET A 108 0.85 14.26 -15.84
N GLN A 109 1.52 15.20 -16.54
CA GLN A 109 1.22 16.61 -16.42
C GLN A 109 -0.26 16.91 -16.73
N THR A 110 -0.77 16.41 -17.86
CA THR A 110 -2.19 16.57 -18.23
C THR A 110 -3.14 15.92 -17.22
N VAL A 111 -2.77 14.78 -16.65
CA VAL A 111 -3.58 14.11 -15.61
C VAL A 111 -3.67 14.99 -14.35
N LEU A 112 -2.55 15.55 -13.91
CA LEU A 112 -2.50 16.43 -12.74
C LEU A 112 -3.30 17.72 -12.97
N GLU A 113 -3.21 18.30 -14.17
CA GLU A 113 -3.97 19.50 -14.55
C GLU A 113 -5.47 19.24 -14.56
N VAL A 114 -5.93 18.13 -15.15
CA VAL A 114 -7.35 17.75 -15.16
C VAL A 114 -7.88 17.43 -13.76
N MET A 115 -7.06 16.80 -12.93
CA MET A 115 -7.43 16.47 -11.56
C MET A 115 -7.30 17.67 -10.60
N GLU A 116 -6.71 18.78 -11.05
CA GLU A 116 -6.32 19.92 -10.20
C GLU A 116 -5.53 19.47 -8.95
N TYR A 117 -4.64 18.49 -9.15
CA TYR A 117 -3.98 17.77 -8.08
C TYR A 117 -2.48 18.06 -8.05
N THR A 118 -1.97 18.45 -6.87
CA THR A 118 -0.52 18.56 -6.62
C THR A 118 -0.06 17.39 -5.74
N PRO A 119 0.67 16.40 -6.31
CA PRO A 119 1.11 15.24 -5.55
C PRO A 119 2.28 15.58 -4.63
N ALA A 120 2.30 14.98 -3.44
CA ALA A 120 3.51 14.94 -2.63
C ALA A 120 4.50 13.94 -3.23
N LEU A 121 5.74 14.37 -3.47
CA LEU A 121 6.76 13.56 -4.15
C LEU A 121 7.69 12.80 -3.20
N ASP A 122 7.72 13.18 -1.91
CA ASP A 122 8.53 12.49 -0.91
C ASP A 122 7.77 11.26 -0.35
N PRO A 123 8.26 10.02 -0.58
CA PRO A 123 7.64 8.82 -0.03
C PRO A 123 7.84 8.66 1.48
N SER A 124 8.86 9.30 2.06
CA SER A 124 9.44 8.86 3.32
C SER A 124 8.68 9.34 4.56
N GLN A 125 7.92 10.43 4.43
CA GLN A 125 7.28 11.10 5.56
C GLN A 125 5.81 11.45 5.27
N ASP A 126 4.91 10.82 6.03
CA ASP A 126 3.51 11.18 6.11
C ASP A 126 3.26 12.06 7.33
N ALA A 127 2.67 13.23 7.09
CA ALA A 127 2.37 14.21 8.13
C ALA A 127 1.43 13.68 9.23
N PHE A 128 0.67 12.61 8.97
CA PHE A 128 -0.24 11.98 9.93
C PHE A 128 0.37 10.78 10.66
N SER A 129 1.65 10.49 10.44
CA SER A 129 2.32 9.33 11.02
C SER A 129 2.43 9.36 12.56
N TYR A 130 2.29 10.53 13.19
CA TYR A 130 2.15 10.67 14.64
C TYR A 130 0.87 10.02 15.21
N LEU A 131 -0.11 9.68 14.36
CA LEU A 131 -1.33 8.96 14.74
C LEU A 131 -1.18 7.43 14.67
N THR A 132 0.02 6.94 14.32
CA THR A 132 0.31 5.50 14.19
C THR A 132 0.46 4.81 15.55
N HIS A 133 0.64 5.59 16.62
CA HIS A 133 0.93 5.09 17.96
C HIS A 133 -0.10 4.09 18.45
#